data_AF-A0A2E0ZCM3-F1
#
_entry.id   AF-A0A2E0ZCM3-F1
#
_cell.length_a   1.000
_cell.length_b   1.000
_cell.length_c   1.000
_cell.angle_alpha   90.00
_cell.angle_beta   90.00
_cell.angle_gamma   90.00
#
_symmetry.space_group_name_H-M   'P 1'
#
loop_
_entity.id
_entity.type
_entity.pdbx_description
1 polymer ?
#
loop_
_entity_poly.entity_id
_entity_poly.type
_entity_poly.pdbx_seq_one_letter_code
_entity_poly.pdbx_strand_id
1 'polypeptide(L)'
;MNKKAVLLWIIAFIFLVACGGGGDAEPDTPASDNDTSSSTTTETTETVEEDSAPADSEEMAEEPTEESEPTDEAESMEEDMDEEPAAEEPAEEPAEETAEEPAASDSPFGDRPMSGTDPETGLPVNPESVNPGDTFIVRGEIISMNLTPTTSPEFLIQSPDGINFRLRSQDLADTYYEDGDQLQAFQYQNGLLAQATATLAADASPSDIPTSTDLVLVKDE
;
A
#
# COMPACT_ATOMS: atom_id res chain seq x y z
N MET A 1 -30.25 38.26 -0.41
CA MET A 1 -29.74 38.27 0.98
C MET A 1 -28.60 39.27 1.08
N ASN A 2 -28.65 40.18 2.06
CA ASN A 2 -27.68 41.27 2.18
C ASN A 2 -26.33 40.73 2.69
N LYS A 3 -25.30 40.74 1.83
CA LYS A 3 -23.95 40.21 2.09
C LYS A 3 -23.31 40.73 3.39
N LYS A 4 -23.73 41.92 3.85
CA LYS A 4 -23.29 42.54 5.11
C LYS A 4 -23.84 41.86 6.37
N ALA A 5 -25.01 41.22 6.28
CA ALA A 5 -25.63 40.51 7.40
C ALA A 5 -24.99 39.12 7.63
N VAL A 6 -24.46 38.49 6.58
CA VAL A 6 -23.81 37.18 6.65
C VAL A 6 -22.41 37.30 7.26
N LEU A 7 -21.66 38.35 6.91
CA LEU A 7 -20.31 38.60 7.44
C LEU A 7 -20.33 38.88 8.97
N LEU A 8 -21.36 39.58 9.47
CA LEU A 8 -21.52 39.83 10.90
C LEU A 8 -21.90 38.58 11.71
N TRP A 9 -22.50 37.58 11.07
CA TRP A 9 -22.87 36.32 11.72
C TRP A 9 -21.67 35.39 11.93
N ILE A 10 -20.71 35.39 11.00
CA ILE A 10 -19.50 34.54 11.05
C ILE A 10 -18.54 35.00 12.17
N ILE A 11 -18.40 36.32 12.38
CA ILE A 11 -17.50 36.87 13.41
C ILE A 11 -17.99 36.56 14.84
N ALA A 12 -19.30 36.41 15.04
CA ALA A 12 -19.87 36.06 16.34
C ALA A 12 -19.63 34.60 16.75
N PHE A 13 -19.38 33.69 15.80
CA PHE A 13 -19.16 32.27 16.08
C PHE A 13 -17.73 31.95 16.55
N ILE A 14 -16.75 32.77 16.18
CA ILE A 14 -15.32 32.50 16.45
C ILE A 14 -14.92 32.81 17.91
N PHE A 15 -15.73 33.56 18.66
CA PHE A 15 -15.41 33.93 20.06
C PHE A 15 -16.01 33.01 21.15
N LEU A 16 -16.68 31.90 20.79
CA LEU A 16 -17.38 31.03 21.74
C LEU A 16 -16.70 29.66 22.05
N VAL A 17 -15.48 29.40 21.57
CA VAL A 17 -14.76 28.12 21.80
C VAL A 17 -13.55 28.27 22.75
N ALA A 18 -13.46 29.38 23.47
CA ALA A 18 -12.39 29.60 24.46
C ALA A 18 -12.96 29.89 25.86
N CYS A 19 -13.72 28.96 26.44
CA CYS A 19 -13.98 28.93 27.88
C CYS A 19 -14.57 27.58 28.35
N GLY A 20 -13.83 26.86 29.20
CA GLY A 20 -14.25 25.66 29.94
C GLY A 20 -13.13 24.61 29.90
N GLY A 21 -12.17 24.55 30.82
CA GLY A 21 -12.36 24.46 32.28
C GLY A 21 -12.78 23.02 32.58
N GLY A 22 -11.86 22.10 32.88
CA GLY A 22 -11.11 22.02 34.14
C GLY A 22 -11.71 20.87 34.96
N GLY A 23 -10.97 19.77 35.13
CA GLY A 23 -11.45 18.60 35.85
C GLY A 23 -10.37 17.54 36.00
N ASP A 24 -9.55 17.69 37.04
CA ASP A 24 -8.76 16.66 37.69
C ASP A 24 -9.63 15.43 38.01
N ALA A 25 -9.16 14.24 37.66
CA ALA A 25 -9.59 12.99 38.28
C ALA A 25 -8.35 12.14 38.52
N GLU A 26 -7.92 12.12 39.78
CA GLU A 26 -6.88 11.27 40.34
C GLU A 26 -7.23 9.77 40.16
N PRO A 27 -6.24 8.87 40.04
CA PRO A 27 -6.48 7.44 40.00
C PRO A 27 -6.66 6.85 41.43
N ASP A 28 -7.85 6.34 41.71
CA ASP A 28 -8.09 5.49 42.89
C ASP A 28 -7.50 4.08 42.66
N THR A 29 -6.31 3.86 43.22
CA THR A 29 -5.88 2.52 43.65
C THR A 29 -6.61 2.12 44.93
N PRO A 30 -6.92 0.84 45.12
CA PRO A 30 -6.56 0.23 46.40
C PRO A 30 -5.60 -0.94 46.23
N ALA A 31 -4.51 -0.87 47.01
CA ALA A 31 -3.66 -1.98 47.36
C ALA A 31 -4.33 -2.89 48.42
N SER A 32 -3.66 -4.01 48.68
CA SER A 32 -3.79 -4.92 49.84
C SER A 32 -4.89 -6.00 49.74
N ASP A 33 -4.66 -7.29 50.01
CA ASP A 33 -3.56 -8.00 50.67
C ASP A 33 -3.44 -9.45 50.17
N ASN A 34 -2.20 -9.94 50.27
CA ASN A 34 -1.76 -11.32 50.15
C ASN A 34 -2.18 -12.10 51.42
N ASP A 35 -2.84 -13.25 51.29
CA ASP A 35 -2.73 -14.28 52.32
C ASP A 35 -2.76 -15.70 51.78
N THR A 36 -1.78 -16.42 52.28
CA THR A 36 -1.29 -17.73 51.95
C THR A 36 -2.04 -18.82 52.73
N SER A 37 -2.15 -20.00 52.10
CA SER A 37 -2.18 -21.34 52.69
C SER A 37 -3.51 -22.09 52.97
N SER A 38 -3.57 -23.24 52.27
CA SER A 38 -3.76 -24.62 52.79
C SER A 38 -5.17 -25.23 52.90
N SER A 39 -5.43 -26.23 52.03
CA SER A 39 -5.79 -27.63 52.37
C SER A 39 -6.34 -28.34 51.12
N THR A 40 -5.62 -29.30 50.52
CA THR A 40 -5.70 -30.77 50.76
C THR A 40 -6.99 -31.44 50.28
N THR A 41 -6.85 -32.26 49.22
CA THR A 41 -7.43 -33.61 48.96
C THR A 41 -7.10 -33.91 47.48
N THR A 42 -6.09 -34.69 47.10
CA THR A 42 -5.85 -36.15 47.17
C THR A 42 -6.83 -37.01 46.34
N GLU A 43 -6.42 -37.33 45.11
CA GLU A 43 -6.66 -38.60 44.37
C GLU A 43 -5.61 -38.60 43.23
N THR A 44 -4.43 -39.26 43.28
CA THR A 44 -4.03 -40.68 43.38
C THR A 44 -4.10 -41.46 42.05
N THR A 45 -2.92 -41.58 41.39
CA THR A 45 -2.36 -42.66 40.51
C THR A 45 -3.04 -42.94 39.15
N GLU A 46 -2.35 -43.23 38.04
CA GLU A 46 -1.05 -43.89 37.71
C GLU A 46 -0.37 -43.11 36.55
N THR A 47 0.93 -42.79 36.53
CA THR A 47 2.18 -43.58 36.33
C THR A 47 2.37 -44.17 34.92
N VAL A 48 3.61 -44.02 34.41
CA VAL A 48 4.27 -44.57 33.19
C VAL A 48 4.22 -43.60 31.98
N GLU A 49 5.18 -42.69 31.79
CA GLU A 49 6.58 -42.84 31.33
C GLU A 49 6.76 -43.67 30.05
N GLU A 50 7.45 -43.07 29.07
CA GLU A 50 8.21 -43.72 28.01
C GLU A 50 7.43 -44.34 26.83
N ASP A 51 7.33 -43.58 25.72
CA ASP A 51 7.80 -44.07 24.40
C ASP A 51 8.00 -42.87 23.46
N SER A 52 9.13 -42.18 23.64
CA SER A 52 9.69 -41.34 22.59
C SER A 52 10.48 -42.25 21.66
N ALA A 53 9.84 -42.73 20.60
CA ALA A 53 10.53 -43.32 19.48
C ALA A 53 10.98 -42.19 18.52
N PRO A 54 12.29 -41.97 18.33
CA PRO A 54 12.76 -41.15 17.22
C PRO A 54 12.61 -41.98 15.94
N ALA A 55 11.85 -41.47 14.98
CA ALA A 55 11.99 -41.94 13.60
C ALA A 55 13.32 -41.40 13.07
N ASP A 56 14.34 -42.23 13.31
CA ASP A 56 15.60 -42.30 12.61
C ASP A 56 15.32 -42.42 11.10
N SER A 57 15.62 -41.36 10.36
CA SER A 57 15.81 -41.42 8.92
C SER A 57 17.06 -40.62 8.63
N GLU A 58 18.20 -41.25 8.92
CA GLU A 58 19.47 -40.92 8.30
C GLU A 58 19.38 -41.24 6.79
N GLU A 59 19.37 -40.22 5.94
CA GLU A 59 19.99 -40.34 4.62
C GLU A 59 20.84 -39.09 4.39
N MET A 60 22.12 -39.25 4.74
CA MET A 60 23.19 -38.32 4.39
C MET A 60 23.58 -38.49 2.92
N ALA A 61 23.95 -37.35 2.33
CA ALA A 61 24.96 -37.17 1.28
C ALA A 61 24.52 -37.61 -0.14
N GLU A 62 24.70 -36.83 -1.21
CA GLU A 62 25.77 -35.90 -1.56
C GLU A 62 25.25 -34.80 -2.53
N GLU A 63 25.61 -33.53 -2.29
CA GLU A 63 26.08 -32.61 -3.33
C GLU A 63 27.63 -32.69 -3.34
N PRO A 64 28.41 -32.22 -4.34
CA PRO A 64 28.09 -31.35 -5.49
C PRO A 64 28.75 -31.80 -6.82
N THR A 65 28.45 -31.15 -7.94
CA THR A 65 29.49 -30.85 -8.95
C THR A 65 29.14 -29.59 -9.73
N GLU A 66 29.92 -28.54 -9.48
CA GLU A 66 30.15 -27.41 -10.38
C GLU A 66 30.84 -27.88 -11.68
N GLU A 67 31.18 -26.91 -12.53
CA GLU A 67 32.13 -26.95 -13.65
C GLU A 67 31.47 -27.09 -15.03
N SER A 68 31.67 -26.22 -16.02
CA SER A 68 32.29 -24.90 -16.14
C SER A 68 31.88 -24.38 -17.51
N GLU A 69 31.77 -23.06 -17.66
CA GLU A 69 31.88 -22.40 -18.97
C GLU A 69 33.28 -22.64 -19.56
N PRO A 70 33.44 -22.52 -20.88
CA PRO A 70 34.34 -21.46 -21.29
C PRO A 70 33.73 -20.53 -22.34
N THR A 71 33.75 -19.26 -21.96
CA THR A 71 33.93 -18.07 -22.80
C THR A 71 35.28 -18.13 -23.50
N ASP A 72 35.29 -18.07 -24.83
CA ASP A 72 36.39 -17.66 -25.73
C ASP A 72 35.79 -17.83 -27.15
N GLU A 73 35.73 -16.85 -28.03
CA GLU A 73 36.82 -15.97 -28.43
C GLU A 73 36.34 -14.56 -28.75
N ALA A 74 37.18 -13.63 -28.31
CA ALA A 74 37.28 -12.29 -28.84
C ALA A 74 37.88 -12.28 -30.26
N GLU A 75 37.69 -11.12 -30.90
CA GLU A 75 38.44 -10.58 -32.03
C GLU A 75 37.94 -10.91 -33.45
N SER A 76 37.32 -9.91 -34.09
CA SER A 76 38.04 -9.20 -35.16
C SER A 76 37.35 -7.88 -35.48
N MET A 77 38.11 -6.82 -35.25
CA MET A 77 37.86 -5.45 -35.63
C MET A 77 38.43 -5.26 -37.05
N GLU A 78 37.59 -4.94 -38.02
CA GLU A 78 37.98 -4.32 -39.31
C GLU A 78 36.85 -3.32 -39.64
N GLU A 79 37.09 -2.01 -39.45
CA GLU A 79 37.51 -1.10 -40.53
C GLU A 79 36.62 -1.25 -41.77
N ASP A 80 35.72 -0.29 -41.99
CA ASP A 80 35.95 0.62 -43.12
C ASP A 80 35.06 1.87 -43.01
N MET A 81 35.73 3.00 -43.15
CA MET A 81 35.16 4.30 -43.45
C MET A 81 34.67 4.26 -44.89
N ASP A 82 33.37 4.47 -45.11
CA ASP A 82 32.94 5.07 -46.37
C ASP A 82 32.03 6.27 -46.08
N GLU A 83 32.62 7.41 -46.37
CA GLU A 83 32.09 8.76 -46.31
C GLU A 83 31.36 9.04 -47.63
N GLU A 84 30.05 9.28 -47.60
CA GLU A 84 29.39 9.98 -48.71
C GLU A 84 28.31 10.95 -48.18
N PRO A 85 28.46 12.27 -48.38
CA PRO A 85 27.43 13.24 -48.02
C PRO A 85 26.48 13.42 -49.21
N ALA A 86 25.23 12.98 -49.06
CA ALA A 86 24.19 13.21 -50.05
C ALA A 86 23.11 14.16 -49.49
N ALA A 87 23.26 15.42 -49.88
CA ALA A 87 22.24 16.42 -50.20
C ALA A 87 21.01 16.60 -49.28
N GLU A 88 20.96 17.79 -48.67
CA GLU A 88 19.78 18.39 -48.06
C GLU A 88 18.63 18.68 -49.04
N GLU A 89 17.44 18.81 -48.43
CA GLU A 89 16.16 19.41 -48.86
C GLU A 89 15.02 18.42 -49.19
N PRO A 90 13.76 18.70 -48.77
CA PRO A 90 13.19 20.03 -48.56
C PRO A 90 12.48 20.26 -47.21
N ALA A 91 12.21 21.54 -46.98
CA ALA A 91 11.40 22.12 -45.91
C ALA A 91 10.13 21.30 -45.59
N GLU A 92 10.04 20.82 -44.35
CA GLU A 92 8.77 20.46 -43.74
C GLU A 92 8.18 21.69 -43.05
N GLU A 93 6.92 21.93 -43.37
CA GLU A 93 6.06 22.98 -42.86
C GLU A 93 6.06 22.98 -41.32
N PRO A 94 5.81 24.12 -40.65
CA PRO A 94 5.59 24.09 -39.21
C PRO A 94 4.37 23.20 -38.97
N ALA A 95 4.58 22.05 -38.35
CA ALA A 95 3.51 21.27 -37.74
C ALA A 95 2.74 22.25 -36.85
N GLU A 96 1.52 22.59 -37.26
CA GLU A 96 0.59 23.28 -36.38
C GLU A 96 0.48 22.37 -35.14
N GLU A 97 1.04 22.87 -34.05
CA GLU A 97 0.83 22.38 -32.70
C GLU A 97 -0.67 22.45 -32.47
N THR A 98 -1.36 21.39 -32.88
CA THR A 98 -2.72 21.12 -32.48
C THR A 98 -2.58 20.85 -31.01
N ALA A 99 -2.70 21.91 -30.21
CA ALA A 99 -2.96 21.81 -28.80
C ALA A 99 -4.24 20.97 -28.70
N GLU A 100 -4.06 19.67 -28.51
CA GLU A 100 -5.14 18.77 -28.16
C GLU A 100 -5.70 19.34 -26.87
N GLU A 101 -6.88 19.94 -26.98
CA GLU A 101 -7.77 20.19 -25.86
C GLU A 101 -7.81 18.88 -25.06
N PRO A 102 -7.41 18.86 -23.76
CA PRO A 102 -7.32 17.61 -23.05
C PRO A 102 -8.70 16.98 -23.09
N ALA A 103 -8.79 15.79 -23.70
CA ALA A 103 -9.97 14.97 -23.59
C ALA A 103 -10.30 14.87 -22.11
N ALA A 104 -11.55 15.16 -21.75
CA ALA A 104 -12.04 14.93 -20.40
C ALA A 104 -11.59 13.52 -20.00
N SER A 105 -10.86 13.43 -18.89
CA SER A 105 -10.32 12.18 -18.40
C SER A 105 -11.50 11.24 -18.14
N ASP A 106 -11.74 10.25 -19.02
CA ASP A 106 -12.70 9.15 -18.78
C ASP A 106 -12.24 8.22 -17.62
N SER A 107 -11.30 8.69 -16.80
CA SER A 107 -10.79 7.98 -15.65
C SER A 107 -11.81 8.06 -14.52
N PRO A 108 -12.13 6.93 -13.87
CA PRO A 108 -13.02 6.94 -12.70
C PRO A 108 -12.35 7.56 -11.45
N PHE A 109 -11.14 8.10 -11.61
CA PHE A 109 -10.41 8.87 -10.61
C PHE A 109 -10.38 10.39 -10.93
N GLY A 110 -11.20 10.85 -11.89
CA GLY A 110 -11.23 12.24 -12.34
C GLY A 110 -9.94 12.64 -13.06
N ASP A 111 -9.42 13.84 -12.77
CA ASP A 111 -8.19 14.38 -13.40
C ASP A 111 -6.89 13.75 -12.87
N ARG A 112 -6.97 12.79 -11.96
CA ARG A 112 -5.79 12.15 -11.36
C ARG A 112 -5.13 11.20 -12.37
N PRO A 113 -3.80 11.27 -12.52
CA PRO A 113 -3.10 10.37 -13.44
C PRO A 113 -3.18 8.93 -12.95
N MET A 114 -3.32 7.98 -13.89
CA MET A 114 -3.34 6.54 -13.59
C MET A 114 -1.97 5.86 -13.73
N SER A 115 -0.97 6.58 -14.25
CA SER A 115 0.40 6.13 -14.43
C SER A 115 1.37 7.33 -14.39
N GLY A 116 2.69 7.06 -14.37
CA GLY A 116 3.71 8.11 -14.37
C GLY A 116 3.94 8.69 -12.97
N THR A 117 4.02 10.01 -12.84
CA THR A 117 4.25 10.70 -11.56
C THR A 117 3.03 11.54 -11.20
N ASP A 118 2.55 11.37 -9.97
CA ASP A 118 1.46 12.16 -9.44
C ASP A 118 1.91 13.61 -9.18
N PRO A 119 1.20 14.62 -9.71
CA PRO A 119 1.64 16.01 -9.61
C PRO A 119 1.50 16.60 -8.21
N GLU A 120 0.63 16.03 -7.35
CA GLU A 120 0.39 16.54 -6.00
C GLU A 120 1.43 16.03 -5.02
N THR A 121 1.80 14.75 -5.14
CA THR A 121 2.71 14.07 -4.20
C THR A 121 4.14 13.92 -4.73
N GLY A 122 4.34 13.98 -6.05
CA GLY A 122 5.61 13.66 -6.70
C GLY A 122 5.95 12.16 -6.68
N LEU A 123 5.02 11.30 -6.30
CA LEU A 123 5.23 9.85 -6.20
C LEU A 123 4.90 9.14 -7.53
N PRO A 124 5.56 8.01 -7.84
CA PRO A 124 5.19 7.19 -8.98
C PRO A 124 3.79 6.59 -8.76
N VAL A 125 2.96 6.61 -9.79
CA VAL A 125 1.61 6.02 -9.80
C VAL A 125 1.66 4.69 -10.53
N ASN A 126 1.15 3.63 -9.89
CA ASN A 126 1.06 2.27 -10.42
C ASN A 126 2.37 1.83 -11.14
N PRO A 127 3.54 1.91 -10.47
CA PRO A 127 4.80 1.59 -11.12
C PRO A 127 4.86 0.11 -11.56
N GLU A 128 5.52 -0.16 -12.69
CA GLU A 128 5.68 -1.52 -13.23
C GLU A 128 6.54 -2.43 -12.33
N SER A 129 7.35 -1.83 -11.47
CA SER A 129 8.19 -2.53 -10.49
C SER A 129 8.27 -1.74 -9.19
N VAL A 130 8.37 -2.46 -8.08
CA VAL A 130 8.50 -1.90 -6.73
C VAL A 130 9.71 -2.54 -6.07
N ASN A 131 10.63 -1.72 -5.58
CA ASN A 131 11.82 -2.14 -4.87
C ASN A 131 11.68 -1.87 -3.36
N PRO A 132 12.41 -2.61 -2.51
CA PRO A 132 12.47 -2.29 -1.09
C PRO A 132 12.86 -0.83 -0.84
N GLY A 133 12.07 -0.13 -0.02
CA GLY A 133 12.23 1.29 0.29
C GLY A 133 11.39 2.22 -0.59
N ASP A 134 10.76 1.72 -1.65
CA ASP A 134 9.93 2.54 -2.53
C ASP A 134 8.63 2.96 -1.83
N THR A 135 8.23 4.20 -2.11
CA THR A 135 6.89 4.72 -1.79
C THR A 135 6.22 5.15 -3.08
N PHE A 136 4.98 4.73 -3.29
CA PHE A 136 4.27 4.85 -4.55
C PHE A 136 2.76 4.96 -4.32
N ILE A 137 2.04 5.43 -5.33
CA ILE A 137 0.58 5.51 -5.31
C ILE A 137 0.02 4.31 -6.07
N VAL A 138 -0.99 3.66 -5.50
CA VAL A 138 -1.83 2.67 -6.17
C VAL A 138 -3.19 3.28 -6.42
N ARG A 139 -3.67 3.21 -7.67
CA ARG A 139 -5.01 3.62 -8.10
C ARG A 139 -5.62 2.53 -8.97
N GLY A 140 -6.78 2.01 -8.59
CA GLY A 140 -7.44 0.97 -9.38
C GLY A 140 -8.67 0.36 -8.72
N GLU A 141 -9.09 -0.78 -9.25
CA GLU A 141 -10.24 -1.53 -8.77
C GLU A 141 -9.80 -2.61 -7.77
N ILE A 142 -10.53 -2.75 -6.66
CA ILE A 142 -10.36 -3.87 -5.73
C ILE A 142 -10.94 -5.14 -6.37
N ILE A 143 -10.06 -6.08 -6.70
CA ILE A 143 -10.42 -7.37 -7.33
C ILE A 143 -10.44 -8.53 -6.33
N SER A 144 -9.83 -8.37 -5.16
CA SER A 144 -9.89 -9.33 -4.05
C SER A 144 -9.54 -8.64 -2.73
N MET A 145 -10.01 -9.20 -1.62
CA MET A 145 -9.76 -8.68 -0.29
C MET A 145 -9.74 -9.78 0.76
N ASN A 146 -8.88 -9.62 1.76
CA ASN A 146 -8.92 -10.34 3.02
C ASN A 146 -9.13 -9.34 4.15
N LEU A 147 -10.35 -9.26 4.65
CA LEU A 147 -10.76 -8.30 5.68
C LEU A 147 -10.45 -8.78 7.11
N THR A 148 -9.75 -9.91 7.28
CA THR A 148 -9.43 -10.49 8.59
C THR A 148 -7.91 -10.55 8.80
N PRO A 149 -7.37 -9.90 9.84
CA PRO A 149 -8.06 -9.07 10.83
C PRO A 149 -8.51 -7.71 10.27
N THR A 150 -9.58 -7.13 10.83
CA THR A 150 -10.11 -5.82 10.38
C THR A 150 -9.17 -4.67 10.67
N THR A 151 -8.24 -4.83 11.62
CA THR A 151 -7.25 -3.83 12.02
C THR A 151 -6.07 -3.73 11.06
N SER A 152 -5.94 -4.67 10.13
CA SER A 152 -4.85 -4.73 9.16
C SER A 152 -5.28 -5.62 7.98
N PRO A 153 -6.35 -5.23 7.27
CA PRO A 153 -6.88 -5.99 6.16
C PRO A 153 -5.91 -5.91 4.97
N GLU A 154 -6.07 -6.86 4.04
CA GLU A 154 -5.28 -6.90 2.82
C GLU A 154 -6.19 -6.75 1.60
N PHE A 155 -5.75 -5.94 0.64
CA PHE A 155 -6.46 -5.67 -0.60
C PHE A 155 -5.59 -6.04 -1.79
N LEU A 156 -6.21 -6.62 -2.81
CA LEU A 156 -5.61 -6.78 -4.13
C LEU A 156 -6.29 -5.80 -5.07
N ILE A 157 -5.52 -4.81 -5.52
CA ILE A 157 -6.00 -3.72 -6.38
C ILE A 157 -5.39 -3.92 -7.77
N GLN A 158 -6.22 -3.88 -8.80
CA GLN A 158 -5.79 -3.93 -10.21
C GLN A 158 -5.80 -2.52 -10.79
N SER A 159 -4.64 -2.06 -11.28
CA SER A 159 -4.55 -0.81 -12.04
C SER A 159 -5.23 -0.95 -13.41
N PRO A 160 -5.57 0.15 -14.11
CA PRO A 160 -6.13 0.09 -15.46
C PRO A 160 -5.22 -0.62 -16.47
N ASP A 161 -3.90 -0.58 -16.25
CA ASP A 161 -2.90 -1.26 -17.07
C ASP A 161 -2.81 -2.77 -16.77
N GLY A 162 -3.64 -3.28 -15.84
CA GLY A 162 -3.73 -4.70 -15.47
C GLY A 162 -2.70 -5.16 -14.43
N ILE A 163 -1.94 -4.23 -13.82
CA ILE A 163 -0.95 -4.54 -12.78
C ILE A 163 -1.67 -4.76 -11.45
N ASN A 164 -1.37 -5.85 -10.76
CA ASN A 164 -1.99 -6.18 -9.48
C ASN A 164 -1.08 -5.79 -8.31
N PHE A 165 -1.58 -4.97 -7.41
CA PHE A 165 -0.91 -4.57 -6.18
C PHE A 165 -1.62 -5.21 -4.99
N ARG A 166 -0.91 -6.06 -4.24
CA ARG A 166 -1.36 -6.52 -2.93
C ARG A 166 -0.86 -5.52 -1.89
N LEU A 167 -1.76 -4.99 -1.08
CA LEU A 167 -1.45 -4.01 -0.04
C LEU A 167 -2.03 -4.46 1.28
N ARG A 168 -1.34 -4.12 2.38
CA ARG A 168 -1.89 -4.18 3.74
C ARG A 168 -2.25 -2.76 4.17
N SER A 169 -3.50 -2.49 4.51
CA SER A 169 -3.96 -1.12 4.82
C SER A 169 -4.09 -0.86 6.32
N GLN A 170 -4.51 0.37 6.66
CA GLN A 170 -5.03 0.72 7.98
C GLN A 170 -6.31 -0.06 8.35
N ASP A 171 -6.80 0.13 9.58
CA ASP A 171 -8.07 -0.44 10.04
C ASP A 171 -9.22 -0.11 9.08
N LEU A 172 -10.13 -1.06 8.88
CA LEU A 172 -11.37 -0.80 8.15
C LEU A 172 -12.19 0.33 8.79
N ALA A 173 -12.12 0.49 10.11
CA ALA A 173 -12.73 1.59 10.84
C ALA A 173 -12.14 2.97 10.51
N ASP A 174 -10.96 3.00 9.87
CA ASP A 174 -10.26 4.21 9.42
C ASP A 174 -10.23 4.33 7.88
N THR A 175 -11.00 3.49 7.18
CA THR A 175 -11.14 3.53 5.72
C THR A 175 -12.44 4.23 5.35
N TYR A 176 -12.34 5.25 4.52
CA TYR A 176 -13.45 6.11 4.10
C TYR A 176 -13.48 6.30 2.59
N TYR A 177 -14.64 6.66 2.06
CA TYR A 177 -14.72 7.33 0.77
C TYR A 177 -14.11 8.72 0.84
N GLU A 178 -13.71 9.27 -0.31
CA GLU A 178 -13.13 10.62 -0.42
C GLU A 178 -14.04 11.73 0.13
N ASP A 179 -15.36 11.52 0.14
CA ASP A 179 -16.34 12.46 0.71
C ASP A 179 -16.57 12.27 2.23
N GLY A 180 -15.88 11.31 2.84
CA GLY A 180 -15.94 11.00 4.27
C GLY A 180 -16.98 9.94 4.65
N ASP A 181 -17.74 9.39 3.69
CA ASP A 181 -18.64 8.26 3.97
C ASP A 181 -17.84 7.01 4.35
N GLN A 182 -18.39 6.18 5.24
CA GLN A 182 -17.76 4.94 5.67
C GLN A 182 -18.59 3.71 5.31
N LEU A 183 -17.91 2.68 4.79
CA LEU A 183 -18.50 1.37 4.60
C LEU A 183 -18.50 0.56 5.90
N GLN A 184 -19.54 -0.25 6.08
CA GLN A 184 -19.49 -1.36 7.02
C GLN A 184 -18.72 -2.54 6.40
N ALA A 185 -18.10 -3.39 7.22
CA ALA A 185 -17.28 -4.51 6.73
C ALA A 185 -17.99 -5.42 5.70
N PHE A 186 -19.30 -5.63 5.83
CA PHE A 186 -20.08 -6.46 4.90
C PHE A 186 -20.40 -5.78 3.55
N GLN A 187 -20.11 -4.49 3.41
CA GLN A 187 -20.36 -3.70 2.20
C GLN A 187 -19.14 -3.63 1.29
N TYR A 188 -17.98 -4.05 1.79
CA TYR A 188 -16.80 -4.22 0.96
C TYR A 188 -17.04 -5.35 -0.04
N GLN A 189 -16.92 -5.01 -1.32
CA GLN A 189 -17.15 -5.92 -2.44
C GLN A 189 -16.12 -5.64 -3.54
N ASN A 190 -15.88 -6.65 -4.37
CA ASN A 190 -15.04 -6.45 -5.56
C ASN A 190 -15.71 -5.43 -6.49
N GLY A 191 -14.92 -4.65 -7.23
CA GLY A 191 -15.42 -3.56 -8.06
C GLY A 191 -15.35 -2.19 -7.40
N LEU A 192 -15.03 -2.11 -6.11
CA LEU A 192 -14.81 -0.82 -5.46
C LEU A 192 -13.50 -0.20 -5.96
N LEU A 193 -13.54 1.09 -6.28
CA LEU A 193 -12.35 1.85 -6.65
C LEU A 193 -11.61 2.30 -5.39
N ALA A 194 -10.30 2.24 -5.42
CA ALA A 194 -9.46 2.63 -4.30
C ALA A 194 -8.20 3.37 -4.75
N GLN A 195 -7.76 4.28 -3.89
CA GLN A 195 -6.46 4.93 -3.95
C GLN A 195 -5.73 4.73 -2.64
N ALA A 196 -4.42 4.50 -2.69
CA ALA A 196 -3.59 4.39 -1.50
C ALA A 196 -2.15 4.86 -1.79
N THR A 197 -1.50 5.47 -0.80
CA THR A 197 -0.04 5.61 -0.79
C THR A 197 0.53 4.38 -0.08
N ALA A 198 1.34 3.61 -0.79
CA ALA A 198 1.93 2.38 -0.30
C ALA A 198 3.45 2.53 -0.18
N THR A 199 4.01 1.95 0.88
CA THR A 199 5.47 1.85 1.08
C THR A 199 5.86 0.39 1.24
N LEU A 200 6.85 -0.05 0.47
CA LEU A 200 7.55 -1.31 0.72
C LEU A 200 8.74 -1.02 1.64
N ALA A 201 8.86 -1.74 2.75
CA ALA A 201 9.94 -1.50 3.72
C ALA A 201 11.33 -1.64 3.05
N ALA A 202 12.32 -0.88 3.54
CA ALA A 202 13.68 -0.89 2.95
C ALA A 202 14.41 -2.22 3.15
N ASP A 203 14.04 -2.98 4.17
CA ASP A 203 14.52 -4.31 4.51
C ASP A 203 13.56 -5.43 4.08
N ALA A 204 12.58 -5.11 3.22
CA ALA A 204 11.60 -6.06 2.72
C ALA A 204 12.25 -7.22 1.96
N SER A 205 11.79 -8.42 2.27
CA SER A 205 11.99 -9.64 1.50
C SER A 205 11.00 -9.70 0.32
N PRO A 206 11.24 -10.55 -0.69
CA PRO A 206 10.32 -10.68 -1.84
C PRO A 206 8.88 -11.09 -1.50
N SER A 207 8.64 -11.64 -0.31
CA SER A 207 7.31 -12.02 0.17
C SER A 207 6.61 -10.93 0.99
N ASP A 208 7.31 -9.86 1.35
CA ASP A 208 6.73 -8.78 2.12
C ASP A 208 5.77 -7.95 1.26
N ILE A 209 4.71 -7.46 1.91
CA ILE A 209 3.63 -6.75 1.26
C ILE A 209 3.77 -5.26 1.59
N PRO A 210 3.69 -4.36 0.61
CA PRO A 210 3.64 -2.93 0.86
C PRO A 210 2.51 -2.57 1.82
N THR A 211 2.78 -1.63 2.73
CA THR A 211 1.79 -1.14 3.70
C THR A 211 1.31 0.24 3.31
N SER A 212 0.02 0.50 3.52
CA SER A 212 -0.59 1.82 3.40
C SER A 212 -1.30 2.18 4.71
N THR A 213 -1.33 3.47 5.02
CA THR A 213 -2.07 4.02 6.16
C THR A 213 -3.17 4.99 5.74
N ASP A 214 -3.41 5.12 4.44
CA ASP A 214 -4.24 6.15 3.82
C ASP A 214 -5.06 5.60 2.66
N LEU A 215 -5.41 4.30 2.68
CA LEU A 215 -6.32 3.73 1.71
C LEU A 215 -7.68 4.44 1.81
N VAL A 216 -8.11 5.00 0.68
CA VAL A 216 -9.40 5.66 0.52
C VAL A 216 -10.18 5.02 -0.62
N LEU A 217 -11.50 4.99 -0.48
CA LEU A 217 -12.40 4.49 -1.51
C LEU A 217 -12.85 5.64 -2.41
N VAL A 218 -12.94 5.37 -3.71
CA VAL A 218 -13.39 6.34 -4.71
C VAL A 218 -14.78 5.92 -5.19
N LYS A 219 -15.69 6.89 -5.30
CA LYS A 219 -17.01 6.64 -5.88
C LYS A 219 -16.89 6.70 -7.40
N ASP A 220 -17.56 5.80 -8.09
CA ASP A 220 -17.75 5.88 -9.53
C ASP A 220 -18.61 7.13 -9.83
N GLU A 221 -18.13 8.04 -10.67
CA GLU A 221 -18.77 9.33 -10.97
C GLU A 221 -19.86 9.24 -12.05
#